data_AF-A0A965U0D1-F1
#
_entry.id   AF-A0A965U0D1-F1
#
_cell.length_a   1.000
_cell.length_b   1.000
_cell.length_c   1.000
_cell.angle_alpha   90.00
_cell.angle_beta   90.00
_cell.angle_gamma   90.00
#
_symmetry.space_group_name_H-M   'P 1'
#
loop_
_entity.id
_entity.type
_entity.pdbx_description
1 polymer ?
#
loop_
_entity_poly.entity_id
_entity_poly.type
_entity_poly.pdbx_seq_one_letter_code
_entity_poly.pdbx_strand_id
1 'polypeptide(L)' 'MNANETQYQWTVEHPEHGKTEVIAQDKLHALYEAARRWQVRWTSIARACTFTKEELNGNK' A
#
# COMPACT_ATOMS: atom_id res chain seq x y z
N MET A 1 11.84 9.47 -20.04
CA MET A 1 11.96 9.00 -18.64
C MET A 1 11.59 7.53 -18.65
N ASN A 2 12.54 6.62 -18.41
CA ASN A 2 12.30 5.17 -18.51
C ASN A 2 11.76 4.66 -17.17
N ALA A 3 10.44 4.66 -17.05
CA ALA A 3 9.75 4.20 -15.88
C ALA A 3 9.61 2.67 -15.97
N ASN A 4 10.70 1.93 -15.70
CA ASN A 4 10.59 0.54 -15.27
C ASN A 4 10.07 0.57 -13.83
N GLU A 5 8.80 0.96 -13.69
CA GLU A 5 8.11 1.05 -12.41
C GLU A 5 7.72 -0.37 -12.03
N THR A 6 8.65 -1.10 -11.40
CA THR A 6 8.34 -2.37 -10.77
C THR A 6 7.23 -2.10 -9.76
N GLN A 7 6.00 -2.47 -10.12
CA GLN A 7 4.85 -2.30 -9.26
C GLN A 7 4.83 -3.45 -8.26
N TYR A 8 4.74 -3.11 -6.99
CA TYR A 8 4.62 -4.07 -5.91
C TYR A 8 3.18 -4.11 -5.43
N GLN A 9 2.69 -5.30 -5.09
CA GLN A 9 1.42 -5.43 -4.40
C GLN A 9 1.66 -5.14 -2.92
N TRP A 10 1.19 -4.00 -2.46
CA TRP A 10 1.26 -3.60 -1.07
C TRP A 10 -0.04 -3.94 -0.37
N THR A 11 0.04 -4.80 0.63
CA THR A 11 -1.00 -4.98 1.62
C THR A 11 -0.77 -3.99 2.76
N VAL A 12 -1.69 -3.06 2.95
CA VAL A 12 -1.73 -2.15 4.08
C VAL A 12 -2.81 -2.63 5.04
N GLU A 13 -2.44 -2.95 6.27
CA GLU A 13 -3.38 -3.35 7.31
C GLU A 13 -3.41 -2.31 8.42
N HIS A 14 -4.62 -1.90 8.80
CA HIS A 14 -4.86 -0.99 9.90
C HIS A 14 -5.82 -1.64 10.90
N PRO A 15 -5.54 -1.62 12.22
CA PRO A 15 -6.36 -2.30 13.23
C PRO A 15 -7.82 -1.83 13.25
N GLU A 16 -8.07 -0.55 12.93
CA GLU A 16 -9.43 0.03 12.97
C GLU A 16 -10.15 0.03 11.61
N HIS A 17 -9.40 -0.01 10.49
CA HIS A 17 -9.98 0.10 9.14
C HIS A 17 -9.93 -1.21 8.35
N GLY A 18 -9.21 -2.20 8.86
CA GLY A 18 -9.01 -3.50 8.22
C GLY A 18 -7.81 -3.53 7.28
N LYS A 19 -7.78 -4.55 6.43
CA LYS A 19 -6.72 -4.79 5.44
C LYS A 19 -7.12 -4.25 4.07
N THR A 20 -6.18 -3.70 3.33
CA THR A 20 -6.38 -3.14 1.99
C THR A 20 -5.17 -3.42 1.10
N GLU A 21 -5.44 -4.00 -0.06
CA GLU A 21 -4.43 -4.34 -1.05
C GLU A 21 -4.40 -3.28 -2.15
N VAL A 22 -3.23 -2.69 -2.37
CA VAL A 22 -2.99 -1.62 -3.34
C VAL A 22 -1.75 -1.93 -4.13
N ILE A 23 -1.78 -1.63 -5.42
CA ILE A 23 -0.62 -1.76 -6.30
C ILE A 23 0.08 -0.41 -6.32
N ALA A 24 1.31 -0.37 -5.85
CA ALA A 24 2.08 0.86 -5.76
C ALA A 24 3.57 0.62 -5.96
N GLN A 25 4.25 1.65 -6.44
CA GLN A 25 5.70 1.64 -6.62
C GLN A 25 6.40 1.71 -5.26
N ASP A 26 5.88 2.57 -4.37
CA ASP A 26 6.47 2.84 -3.06
C ASP A 26 5.48 2.64 -1.92
N LYS A 27 6.02 2.39 -0.73
CA LYS A 27 5.27 2.29 0.53
C LYS A 27 4.38 3.51 0.79
N LEU A 28 4.87 4.72 0.46
CA LEU A 28 4.13 5.96 0.67
C LEU A 28 2.92 6.08 -0.27
N HIS A 29 3.09 5.70 -1.53
CA HIS A 29 1.98 5.63 -2.49
C HIS A 29 0.95 4.59 -2.07
N ALA A 30 1.40 3.42 -1.59
CA ALA A 30 0.50 2.42 -1.02
C ALA A 30 -0.31 2.95 0.18
N LEU A 31 0.37 3.61 1.12
CA LEU A 31 -0.28 4.22 2.28
C LEU A 31 -1.29 5.29 1.87
N TYR A 32 -0.93 6.14 0.91
CA TYR A 32 -1.80 7.20 0.43
C TYR A 32 -3.08 6.65 -0.21
N GLU A 33 -2.96 5.63 -1.08
CA GLU A 33 -4.11 4.99 -1.71
C GLU A 33 -4.98 4.23 -0.70
N ALA A 34 -4.36 3.53 0.27
CA ALA A 34 -5.09 2.87 1.35
C ALA A 34 -5.87 3.89 2.22
N ALA A 35 -5.22 4.98 2.62
CA ALA A 35 -5.84 6.05 3.39
C ALA A 35 -7.01 6.71 2.64
N ARG A 36 -6.88 6.89 1.31
CA ARG A 36 -7.97 7.39 0.46
C ARG A 36 -9.17 6.46 0.45
N ARG A 37 -8.96 5.13 0.38
CA ARG A 37 -10.05 4.14 0.46
C ARG A 37 -10.75 4.14 1.81
N TRP A 38 -10.00 4.35 2.87
CA TRP A 38 -10.54 4.49 4.23
C TRP A 38 -11.11 5.89 4.51
N GLN A 39 -10.97 6.84 3.58
CA GLN A 39 -11.35 8.24 3.72
C GLN A 39 -10.76 8.93 4.96
N VAL A 40 -9.55 8.54 5.35
CA VAL A 40 -8.82 9.11 6.50
C VAL A 40 -7.52 9.76 6.08
N ARG A 41 -6.95 10.58 6.97
CA ARG A 41 -5.64 11.21 6.73
C ARG A 41 -4.52 10.18 6.89
N TRP A 42 -3.74 9.99 5.83
CA TRP A 42 -2.62 9.04 5.80
C TRP A 42 -1.61 9.27 6.93
N THR A 43 -1.36 10.54 7.31
CA THR A 43 -0.42 10.89 8.39
C THR A 43 -0.86 10.41 9.76
N SER A 44 -2.17 10.32 10.01
CA SER A 44 -2.72 9.86 11.28
C SER A 44 -2.59 8.34 11.44
N ILE A 45 -2.81 7.60 10.36
CA ILE A 45 -2.77 6.13 10.38
C ILE A 45 -1.38 5.56 10.09
N ALA A 46 -0.45 6.36 9.54
CA ALA A 46 0.88 5.92 9.09
C ALA A 46 1.65 5.08 10.12
N ARG A 47 1.51 5.44 11.41
CA ARG A 47 2.21 4.79 12.53
C ARG A 47 1.53 3.51 13.00
N ALA A 48 0.23 3.38 12.75
CA ALA A 48 -0.58 2.22 13.13
C ALA A 48 -0.75 1.22 11.97
N CYS A 49 -0.45 1.63 10.73
CA CYS A 49 -0.47 0.76 9.57
C CYS A 49 0.70 -0.23 9.55
N THR A 50 0.39 -1.49 9.30
CA THR A 50 1.33 -2.54 8.92
C THR A 50 1.38 -2.64 7.40
N PHE A 51 2.58 -2.86 6.85
CA PHE A 51 2.81 -2.90 5.41
C PHE A 51 3.50 -4.21 5.04
N THR A 52 2.85 -4.99 4.19
CA THR A 52 3.44 -6.18 3.59
C THR A 52 3.55 -5.93 2.09
N LYS A 53 4.78 -5.89 1.56
CA LYS A 53 5.01 -5.84 0.11
C LYS A 53 5.13 -7.26 -0.41
N GLU A 54 4.42 -7.54 -1.49
CA GLU A 54 4.53 -8.76 -2.25
C GLU A 54 4.97 -8.39 -3.67
N GLU A 55 6.07 -8.99 -4.12
CA GLU A 55 6.51 -8.84 -5.49
C GLU A 55 5.59 -9.72 -6.33
N LEU A 56 4.85 -9.13 -7.28
CA LEU A 56 4.08 -9.87 -8.26
C LEU A 56 5.02 -10.52 -9.28
N ASN A 57 5.91 -11.41 -8.82
CA ASN A 57 6.61 -12.35 -9.67
C ASN A 57 5.66 -13.52 -9.88
N GLY A 58 4.95 -13.50 -11.01
CA GLY A 58 4.05 -14.58 -11.40
C GLY A 58 4.77 -15.93 -11.37
N ASN A 59 4.46 -16.74 -10.38
CA ASN A 59 4.79 -18.16 -10.39
C ASN A 59 3.48 -18.94 -10.38
N LYS A 60 2.97 -19.23 -11.59
CA LYS A 60 2.41 -20.54 -11.95
C LYS A 60 2.23 -20.66 -13.46
#